data_AF-A0A4R7KUX7-F1
#
_entry.id   AF-A0A4R7KUX7-F1
#
_cell.length_a   1.000
_cell.length_b   1.000
_cell.length_c   1.000
_cell.angle_alpha   90.00
_cell.angle_beta   90.00
_cell.angle_gamma   90.00
#
_symmetry.space_group_name_H-M   'P 1'
#
loop_
_entity.id
_entity.type
_entity.pdbx_description
1 polymer ?
#
loop_
_entity_poly.entity_id
_entity_poly.type
_entity_poly.pdbx_seq_one_letter_code
_entity_poly.pdbx_strand_id
1 'polypeptide(L)' 'MKLGQVLREKQPNEYRKLNKRKKKERKAKEHLSFYDILELMKHDSYERHRGALRQRY' A
#
# COMPACT_ATOMS: atom_id res chain seq x y z
N MET A 1 29.20 -14.85 3.32
CA MET A 1 28.05 -15.41 2.57
C MET A 1 26.79 -14.65 2.97
N LYS A 2 25.99 -14.14 2.04
CA LYS A 2 24.70 -13.51 2.38
C LYS A 2 23.68 -14.62 2.68
N LEU A 3 22.87 -14.47 3.75
CA LEU A 3 21.86 -15.46 4.15
C LEU A 3 20.92 -15.85 3.00
N GLY A 4 20.54 -14.90 2.15
CA GLY A 4 19.70 -15.16 0.98
C GLY A 4 20.34 -16.06 -0.10
N GLN A 5 21.68 -16.04 -0.24
CA GLN A 5 22.39 -16.94 -1.15
C GLN A 5 22.42 -18.36 -0.59
N VAL A 6 22.69 -18.50 0.72
CA VAL A 6 22.67 -19.79 1.42
C VAL A 6 21.27 -20.43 1.36
N LEU A 7 20.22 -19.66 1.59
CA LEU A 7 18.85 -20.14 1.51
C LEU A 7 18.46 -20.60 0.09
N ARG A 8 18.95 -19.90 -0.94
CA ARG A 8 18.74 -20.26 -2.35
C ARG A 8 19.40 -21.60 -2.70
N GLU A 9 20.60 -21.85 -2.18
CA GLU A 9 21.38 -23.06 -2.47
C GLU A 9 20.95 -24.26 -1.61
N LYS A 10 20.75 -24.06 -0.31
CA LYS A 10 20.43 -25.12 0.65
C LYS A 10 18.95 -25.47 0.68
N GLN A 11 18.05 -24.50 0.45
CA GLN A 11 16.59 -24.68 0.57
C GLN A 11 15.83 -23.99 -0.58
N PRO A 12 16.02 -24.44 -1.84
CA PRO A 12 15.49 -23.76 -3.02
C PRO A 12 13.96 -23.68 -3.04
N ASN A 13 13.27 -24.68 -2.48
CA ASN A 13 11.82 -24.72 -2.42
C ASN A 13 11.24 -23.67 -1.48
N GLU A 14 11.86 -23.47 -0.32
CA GLU A 14 11.47 -22.45 0.66
C GLU A 14 11.76 -21.04 0.14
N TYR A 15 12.92 -20.84 -0.48
CA TYR A 15 13.28 -19.59 -1.14
C TYR A 15 12.24 -19.18 -2.20
N ARG A 16 11.78 -20.13 -3.03
CA ARG A 16 10.71 -19.91 -4.02
C ARG A 16 9.37 -19.55 -3.37
N LYS A 17 8.98 -20.23 -2.29
CA LYS A 17 7.75 -19.94 -1.54
C LYS A 17 7.79 -18.52 -0.93
N LEU A 18 8.91 -18.12 -0.33
CA LEU A 18 9.10 -16.81 0.27
C LEU A 18 8.99 -15.69 -0.77
N ASN A 19 9.64 -15.85 -1.93
CA ASN A 19 9.56 -14.87 -3.02
C ASN A 19 8.15 -14.78 -3.63
N LYS A 20 7.42 -15.90 -3.72
CA LYS A 20 6.01 -15.89 -4.17
C LYS A 20 5.11 -15.13 -3.19
N ARG A 21 5.28 -15.32 -1.88
CA ARG A 21 4.54 -14.57 -0.85
C ARG A 21 4.79 -13.07 -0.94
N LYS A 22 6.06 -12.66 -1.04
CA LYS A 22 6.44 -11.24 -1.22
C LYS A 22 5.83 -10.61 -2.47
N LYS A 23 5.75 -11.37 -3.57
CA LYS A 23 5.10 -10.91 -4.82
C LYS A 23 3.58 -10.79 -4.67
N LYS A 24 2.95 -11.69 -3.91
CA LYS A 24 1.51 -11.64 -3.62
C LYS A 24 1.15 -10.45 -2.72
N GLU A 25 1.91 -10.23 -1.66
CA GLU A 25 1.72 -9.07 -0.76
C GLU A 25 1.90 -7.74 -1.50
N ARG A 26 2.91 -7.63 -2.38
CA ARG A 26 3.09 -6.43 -3.21
C ARG A 26 1.95 -6.19 -4.19
N LYS A 27 1.32 -7.24 -4.71
CA LYS A 27 0.17 -7.16 -5.62
C LYS A 27 -1.16 -6.95 -4.89
N ALA A 28 -1.24 -7.33 -3.63
CA ALA A 28 -2.43 -7.20 -2.79
C ALA A 28 -2.53 -5.81 -2.13
N LYS A 29 -1.53 -4.94 -2.30
CA LYS A 29 -1.72 -3.52 -2.05
C LYS A 29 -2.64 -3.00 -3.15
N GLU A 30 -3.83 -2.58 -2.76
CA GLU A 30 -4.67 -1.75 -3.62
C GLU A 30 -3.78 -0.63 -4.17
N HIS A 31 -3.67 -0.57 -5.50
CA HIS A 31 -2.93 0.49 -6.17
C HIS A 31 -3.82 1.74 -6.17
N LEU A 32 -4.04 2.30 -4.98
CA LEU A 32 -4.71 3.60 -4.85
C LEU A 32 -3.83 4.62 -5.55
N SER A 33 -4.40 5.27 -6.55
CA SER A 33 -3.79 6.41 -7.22
C SER A 33 -3.68 7.59 -6.24
N PHE A 34 -2.86 8.58 -6.60
CA PHE A 34 -2.81 9.82 -5.83
C PHE A 34 -4.19 10.48 -5.69
N TYR A 35 -5.03 10.40 -6.73
CA TYR A 35 -6.39 10.92 -6.72
C TYR A 35 -7.31 10.13 -5.78
N ASP A 36 -7.16 8.80 -5.74
CA ASP A 36 -7.99 7.94 -4.88
C ASP A 36 -7.70 8.24 -3.40
N ILE A 37 -6.43 8.50 -3.05
CA ILE A 37 -6.04 8.93 -1.70
C ILE A 37 -6.62 10.31 -1.39
N LEU A 38 -6.56 11.24 -2.34
CA LEU A 38 -7.11 12.59 -2.21
C LEU A 38 -8.62 12.58 -1.97
N GLU A 39 -9.34 11.73 -2.70
CA GLU A 39 -10.79 11.54 -2.57
C GLU A 39 -11.13 10.93 -1.21
N LEU A 40 -10.38 9.93 -0.75
CA LEU A 40 -10.58 9.32 0.57
C LEU A 40 -10.31 10.30 1.72
N MET A 41 -9.33 11.20 1.57
CA MET A 41 -9.02 12.24 2.56
C MET A 41 -9.94 13.46 2.47
N LYS A 42 -10.79 13.55 1.45
CA LYS A 42 -11.71 14.66 1.28
C LYS A 42 -12.85 14.53 2.27
N HIS A 43 -12.85 15.39 3.28
CA HIS A 43 -13.98 15.50 4.20
C HIS A 43 -15.10 16.32 3.56
N ASP A 44 -16.14 15.66 3.06
CA ASP A 44 -17.32 16.33 2.49
C ASP A 44 -18.18 17.04 3.54
N SER A 45 -17.94 16.77 4.82
CA SER A 45 -18.68 17.34 5.94
C SER A 45 -18.40 18.82 6.17
N TYR A 46 -17.33 19.40 5.63
CA TYR A 46 -17.00 20.81 5.82
C TYR A 46 -16.63 21.48 4.50
N GLU A 47 -17.14 22.70 4.30
CA GLU A 47 -16.81 23.55 3.16
C GLU A 47 -16.22 24.89 3.61
N ARG A 48 -15.43 25.51 2.74
CA ARG A 48 -14.97 26.89 2.96
C ARG A 48 -15.98 27.86 2.36
N HIS A 49 -16.61 28.66 3.21
CA HIS A 49 -17.51 29.74 2.79
C HIS A 49 -16.98 31.07 3.32
N ARG A 50 -16.69 32.02 2.41
CA ARG A 50 -16.17 33.36 2.74
C ARG A 50 -14.93 33.31 3.66
N GLY A 51 -14.02 32.37 3.40
CA GLY A 51 -12.79 32.18 4.18
C GLY A 51 -12.94 31.38 5.49
N ALA A 52 -14.15 31.21 6.00
CA ALA A 52 -14.43 30.39 7.19
C ALA A 52 -14.72 28.93 6.81
N LEU A 53 -14.29 27.99 7.66
CA LEU A 53 -14.68 26.57 7.55
C LEU A 53 -16.06 26.39 8.21
N ARG A 54 -17.03 25.82 7.48
CA ARG A 54 -18.38 25.56 7.98
C ARG A 54 -18.77 24.13 7.69
N GLN A 55 -19.57 23.52 8.56
CA GLN A 55 -20.12 22.20 8.29
C GLN A 55 -21.12 22.31 7.14
N ARG A 56 -21.01 21.41 6.17
CA ARG A 56 -21.97 21.24 5.08
C ARG A 56 -23.22 20.61 5.68
N TYR A 57 -24.33 21.35 5.66
CA TYR A 57 -25.65 20.86 6.07
C TYR A 57 -26.26 19.95 5.01
#